data_AF-A0AAD5EW51-F1
#
_entry.id   AF-A0AAD5EW51-F1
#
_cell.length_a   1.000
_cell.length_b   1.000
_cell.length_c   1.000
_cell.angle_alpha   90.00
_cell.angle_beta   90.00
_cell.angle_gamma   90.00
#
_symmetry.space_group_name_H-M   'P 1'
#
loop_
_entity.id
_entity.type
_entity.pdbx_description
1 polymer ?
#
loop_
_entity_poly.entity_id
_entity_poly.type
_entity_poly.pdbx_seq_one_letter_code
_entity_poly.pdbx_strand_id
1 'polypeptide(L)'
;MSEEFTKISLEEFVNEKTELIDERWQFQPATLTPTQWTPLTLQGLPRGVLIKIATYLNVIDRACLAFTCRHTHQALGRALRLNPGHERYMFLRRLERDGIWPSEILCETCSKFHLPRRDKTWNKYEGPRRCIRYGNGRALEYLESPFLPRQVHFDIVAAITRSYRFDSGLYDISSLFSTDKYIAGRANITSNVSARHYKGSIVLKTELVLSAGKEAFASENVEKLQSMLQKSTKLQNVCQHVKWAEVLPFIFLPQLPTVQKSGHSCLGKHSSQKCKISGQDLHTCLWTHSQKCWSRCDAYSRLGSDLQRLWSCNMCSTDYKISLSRKQGKSSETNSLVFTSWKNLSRCTSVYNEDWAAHMNSGLSAHQKRGTDLYDVARSFENPAKGLFDFEYYPSV
;
A
#
# COMPACT_ATOMS: atom_id res chain seq x y z
N MET A 1 -5.88 -47.05 0.30
CA MET A 1 -5.16 -47.55 -0.90
C MET A 1 -3.73 -47.07 -0.75
N SER A 2 -2.96 -47.73 0.11
CA SER A 2 -1.99 -48.81 -0.21
C SER A 2 -0.87 -48.25 -1.09
N GLU A 3 0.27 -47.88 -0.49
CA GLU A 3 1.48 -48.73 -0.43
C GLU A 3 1.88 -49.25 -1.81
N GLU A 4 2.93 -48.67 -2.40
CA GLU A 4 4.06 -49.42 -2.98
C GLU A 4 5.18 -48.46 -3.41
N PHE A 5 6.39 -48.99 -3.50
CA PHE A 5 7.69 -48.34 -3.75
C PHE A 5 8.41 -47.74 -2.53
N THR A 6 8.75 -48.64 -1.61
CA THR A 6 10.02 -48.56 -0.87
C THR A 6 10.98 -49.63 -1.41
N LYS A 7 12.27 -49.27 -1.46
CA LYS A 7 13.48 -50.11 -1.65
C LYS A 7 13.88 -50.42 -3.10
N ILE A 8 14.82 -49.63 -3.61
CA ILE A 8 15.95 -50.16 -4.36
C ILE A 8 17.20 -49.87 -3.53
N SER A 9 17.97 -50.94 -3.32
CA SER A 9 19.12 -51.11 -2.45
C SER A 9 20.30 -50.21 -2.81
N LEU A 10 20.97 -49.72 -1.76
CA LEU A 10 22.41 -49.49 -1.78
C LEU A 10 23.09 -50.84 -1.98
N GLU A 11 23.72 -51.04 -3.14
CA GLU A 11 24.87 -51.93 -3.43
C GLU A 11 24.83 -52.34 -4.90
N GLU A 12 25.33 -51.45 -5.77
CA GLU A 12 26.03 -51.86 -6.99
C GLU A 12 27.19 -50.88 -7.15
N PHE A 13 28.33 -51.27 -6.58
CA PHE A 13 29.62 -50.66 -6.82
C PHE A 13 30.25 -51.35 -8.04
N VAL A 14 31.01 -50.57 -8.81
CA VAL A 14 32.02 -50.95 -9.81
C VAL A 14 31.60 -50.88 -11.28
N ASN A 15 32.38 -50.06 -12.00
CA ASN A 15 32.56 -49.94 -13.46
C ASN A 15 31.59 -49.05 -14.24
N GLU A 16 31.78 -47.74 -14.11
CA GLU A 16 31.77 -46.88 -15.30
C GLU A 16 33.13 -46.21 -15.45
N LYS A 17 33.77 -46.53 -16.57
CA LYS A 17 35.09 -46.04 -17.00
C LYS A 17 35.18 -44.53 -16.87
N THR A 18 36.24 -44.07 -16.23
CA THR A 18 36.76 -42.73 -16.41
C THR A 18 37.28 -42.63 -17.84
N GLU A 19 36.41 -42.28 -18.79
CA GLU A 19 36.88 -41.81 -20.09
C GLU A 19 37.51 -40.43 -19.87
N LEU A 20 38.84 -40.40 -19.96
CA LEU A 20 39.63 -39.21 -20.20
C LEU A 20 39.03 -38.51 -21.42
N ILE A 21 38.29 -37.43 -21.20
CA ILE A 21 37.87 -36.52 -22.25
C ILE A 21 39.15 -35.86 -22.77
N ASP A 22 39.53 -36.25 -23.99
CA ASP A 22 40.64 -35.72 -24.76
C ASP A 22 40.54 -34.18 -24.85
N GLU A 23 41.53 -33.49 -24.26
CA GLU A 23 41.65 -32.03 -24.24
C GLU A 23 42.09 -31.49 -25.62
N ARG A 24 41.25 -31.63 -26.64
CA ARG A 24 41.43 -30.93 -27.93
C ARG A 24 40.16 -30.23 -28.38
N TRP A 25 39.82 -29.15 -27.70
CA TRP A 25 39.06 -28.07 -28.33
C TRP A 25 40.02 -27.23 -29.18
N GLN A 26 40.38 -27.75 -30.36
CA GLN A 26 41.01 -26.91 -31.39
C GLN A 26 39.96 -25.96 -31.92
N PHE A 27 40.02 -24.69 -31.48
CA PHE A 27 39.39 -23.60 -32.21
C PHE A 27 40.07 -23.51 -33.58
N GLN A 28 39.45 -24.07 -34.62
CA GLN A 28 39.77 -23.69 -35.98
C GLN A 28 39.08 -22.35 -36.27
N PRO A 29 39.82 -21.27 -36.61
CA PRO A 29 39.20 -20.07 -37.13
C PRO A 29 38.75 -20.38 -38.55
N ALA A 30 37.48 -20.77 -38.71
CA ALA A 30 36.86 -20.76 -40.02
C ALA A 30 36.84 -19.31 -40.51
N THR A 31 37.47 -19.06 -41.66
CA THR A 31 37.29 -17.84 -42.46
C THR A 31 35.80 -17.65 -42.73
N LEU A 32 35.16 -16.77 -41.95
CA LEU A 32 33.76 -16.41 -42.10
C LEU A 32 33.67 -15.03 -42.76
N THR A 33 33.15 -15.01 -43.98
CA THR A 33 32.55 -13.81 -44.58
C THR A 33 31.38 -13.33 -43.71
N PRO A 34 31.22 -12.01 -43.49
CA PRO A 34 30.27 -11.47 -42.53
C PRO A 34 28.85 -11.42 -43.13
N THR A 35 28.20 -12.57 -43.23
CA THR A 35 26.77 -12.64 -43.49
C THR A 35 26.16 -13.72 -42.62
N GLN A 36 25.34 -13.28 -41.65
CA GLN A 36 24.51 -14.08 -40.74
C GLN A 36 25.24 -14.73 -39.56
N TRP A 37 25.65 -13.90 -38.59
CA TRP A 37 25.83 -14.37 -37.22
C TRP A 37 24.43 -14.65 -36.65
N THR A 38 23.99 -15.90 -36.70
CA THR A 38 22.82 -16.30 -35.90
C THR A 38 23.21 -16.15 -34.43
N PRO A 39 22.46 -15.37 -33.63
CA PRO A 39 22.79 -15.20 -32.23
C PRO A 39 22.76 -16.57 -31.56
N LEU A 40 23.88 -16.98 -30.96
CA LEU A 40 23.95 -18.21 -30.17
C LEU A 40 22.92 -18.10 -29.04
N THR A 41 21.87 -18.91 -29.09
CA THR A 41 20.86 -18.93 -28.04
C THR A 41 21.29 -19.88 -26.92
N LEU A 42 20.85 -19.60 -25.69
CA LEU A 42 21.08 -20.49 -24.54
C LEU A 42 20.59 -21.93 -24.80
N GLN A 43 19.57 -22.09 -25.64
CA GLN A 43 19.02 -23.39 -26.03
C GLN A 43 19.95 -24.18 -26.96
N GLY A 44 20.83 -23.50 -27.71
CA GLY A 44 21.81 -24.13 -28.60
C GLY A 44 23.11 -24.56 -27.91
N LEU A 45 23.29 -24.25 -26.62
CA LEU A 45 24.52 -24.61 -25.90
C LEU A 45 24.56 -26.12 -25.57
N PRO A 46 25.71 -26.79 -25.76
CA PRO A 46 25.90 -28.16 -25.30
C PRO A 46 25.70 -28.29 -23.80
N ARG A 47 25.18 -29.46 -23.36
CA ARG A 47 24.90 -29.73 -21.94
C ARG A 47 26.10 -29.48 -21.03
N GLY A 48 27.30 -29.89 -21.44
CA GLY A 48 28.53 -29.68 -20.67
C GLY A 48 28.84 -28.20 -20.43
N VAL A 49 28.58 -27.35 -21.42
CA VAL A 49 28.74 -25.89 -21.31
C VAL A 49 27.72 -25.30 -20.33
N LEU A 50 26.45 -25.73 -20.41
CA LEU A 50 25.41 -25.30 -19.46
C LEU A 50 25.74 -25.69 -18.02
N ILE A 51 26.26 -26.90 -17.80
CA ILE A 51 26.71 -27.36 -16.48
C ILE A 51 27.88 -26.50 -15.99
N LYS A 52 28.86 -26.21 -16.85
CA LYS A 52 30.00 -25.36 -16.53
C LYS A 52 29.60 -23.91 -16.25
N ILE A 53 28.60 -23.36 -16.94
CA ILE A 53 28.03 -22.04 -16.60
C ILE A 53 27.37 -22.11 -15.22
N ALA A 54 26.56 -23.14 -14.98
CA ALA A 54 25.84 -23.33 -13.73
C ALA A 54 26.76 -23.43 -12.50
N THR A 55 27.99 -23.94 -12.64
CA THR A 55 28.95 -24.01 -11.52
C THR A 55 29.39 -22.63 -11.02
N TYR A 56 29.33 -21.59 -11.86
CA TYR A 56 29.64 -20.21 -11.46
C TYR A 56 28.44 -19.46 -10.86
N LEU A 57 27.23 -20.03 -10.96
CA LEU A 57 26.03 -19.44 -10.39
C LEU A 57 25.82 -19.90 -8.95
N ASN A 58 25.33 -18.99 -8.11
CA ASN A 58 24.82 -19.35 -6.80
C ASN A 58 23.61 -20.28 -6.92
N VAL A 59 23.22 -20.91 -5.80
CA VAL A 59 22.16 -21.92 -5.75
C VAL A 59 20.83 -21.40 -6.34
N ILE A 60 20.47 -20.14 -6.08
CA ILE A 60 19.20 -19.55 -6.52
C ILE A 60 19.23 -19.25 -8.01
N ASP A 61 20.29 -18.62 -8.51
CA ASP A 61 20.41 -18.26 -9.92
C ASP A 61 20.55 -19.53 -10.79
N ARG A 62 21.17 -20.58 -10.26
CA ARG A 62 21.19 -21.90 -10.90
C ARG A 62 19.80 -22.51 -10.99
N ALA A 63 18.98 -22.41 -9.93
CA ALA A 63 17.59 -22.85 -9.95
C ALA A 63 16.74 -22.04 -10.93
N CYS A 64 16.93 -20.72 -11.01
CA CYS A 64 16.30 -19.87 -12.01
C CYS A 64 16.69 -20.29 -13.43
N LEU A 65 17.98 -20.51 -13.70
CA LEU A 65 18.47 -21.00 -14.99
C LEU A 65 17.87 -22.37 -15.34
N ALA A 66 17.78 -23.29 -14.38
CA ALA A 66 17.13 -24.57 -14.58
C ALA A 66 15.63 -24.44 -14.89
N PHE A 67 14.99 -23.33 -14.50
CA PHE A 67 13.55 -23.08 -14.69
C PHE A 67 13.22 -22.27 -15.96
N THR A 68 14.21 -21.82 -16.75
CA THR A 68 13.96 -20.96 -17.92
C THR A 68 13.37 -21.70 -19.12
N CYS A 69 13.81 -22.92 -19.40
CA CYS A 69 13.31 -23.69 -20.54
C CYS A 69 13.53 -25.19 -20.36
N ARG A 70 12.92 -26.00 -21.24
CA ARG A 70 13.02 -27.47 -21.18
C ARG A 70 14.47 -27.96 -21.23
N HIS A 71 15.32 -27.36 -22.08
CA HIS A 71 16.71 -27.76 -22.26
C HIS A 71 17.54 -27.53 -20.98
N THR A 72 17.45 -26.34 -20.40
CA THR A 72 18.16 -26.04 -19.14
C THR A 72 17.59 -26.85 -17.97
N HIS A 73 16.28 -27.13 -17.96
CA HIS A 73 15.66 -28.00 -16.96
C HIS A 73 16.18 -29.45 -17.07
N GLN A 74 16.32 -29.99 -18.27
CA GLN A 74 16.89 -31.33 -18.47
C GLN A 74 18.36 -31.40 -18.06
N ALA A 75 19.14 -30.35 -18.36
CA ALA A 75 20.55 -30.27 -17.99
C ALA A 75 20.77 -30.07 -16.48
N LEU A 76 19.97 -29.20 -15.86
CA LEU A 76 20.22 -28.62 -14.53
C LEU A 76 19.10 -28.87 -13.52
N GLY A 77 18.08 -29.68 -13.80
CA GLY A 77 16.89 -29.84 -12.96
C GLY A 77 17.18 -30.26 -11.51
N ARG A 78 18.33 -30.88 -11.23
CA ARG A 78 18.80 -31.15 -9.86
C ARG A 78 19.00 -29.87 -9.04
N ALA A 79 19.26 -28.73 -9.68
CA ALA A 79 19.39 -27.42 -9.03
C ALA A 79 18.09 -26.93 -8.40
N LEU A 80 16.93 -27.50 -8.75
CA LEU A 80 15.64 -27.20 -8.12
C LEU A 80 15.46 -27.89 -6.75
N ARG A 81 16.40 -28.75 -6.34
CA ARG A 81 16.44 -29.34 -4.99
C ARG A 81 16.96 -28.31 -3.98
N LEU A 82 16.17 -27.27 -3.76
CA LEU A 82 16.46 -26.19 -2.83
C LEU A 82 16.15 -26.60 -1.40
N ASN A 83 16.94 -26.10 -0.45
CA ASN A 83 16.67 -26.28 0.97
C ASN A 83 15.29 -25.68 1.31
N PRO A 84 14.44 -26.43 2.05
CA PRO A 84 13.13 -25.94 2.44
C PRO A 84 13.28 -24.70 3.36
N GLY A 85 12.55 -23.63 3.06
CA GLY A 85 12.63 -22.37 3.80
C GLY A 85 13.27 -21.27 2.96
N HIS A 86 14.49 -20.85 3.33
CA HIS A 86 15.13 -19.65 2.78
C HIS A 86 15.42 -19.74 1.28
N GLU A 87 16.12 -20.79 0.82
CA GLU A 87 16.49 -20.91 -0.59
C GLU A 87 15.27 -21.01 -1.50
N ARG A 88 14.30 -21.86 -1.12
CA ARG A 88 13.03 -21.95 -1.82
C ARG A 88 12.31 -20.60 -1.88
N TYR A 89 12.25 -19.85 -0.77
CA TYR A 89 11.61 -18.54 -0.75
C TYR A 89 12.34 -17.53 -1.65
N MET A 90 13.67 -17.51 -1.65
CA MET A 90 14.47 -16.63 -2.50
C MET A 90 14.30 -16.94 -3.99
N PHE A 91 14.21 -18.23 -4.35
CA PHE A 91 13.85 -18.66 -5.70
C PHE A 91 12.45 -18.18 -6.09
N LEU A 92 11.45 -18.41 -5.24
CA LEU A 92 10.09 -17.94 -5.49
C LEU A 92 10.01 -16.41 -5.59
N ARG A 93 10.84 -15.66 -4.86
CA ARG A 93 10.95 -14.20 -5.00
C ARG A 93 11.49 -13.76 -6.35
N ARG A 94 12.40 -14.52 -6.97
CA ARG A 94 12.86 -14.26 -8.34
C ARG A 94 11.71 -14.48 -9.33
N LEU A 95 10.98 -15.58 -9.17
CA LEU A 95 9.79 -15.86 -9.98
C LEU A 95 8.69 -14.80 -9.81
N GLU A 96 8.48 -14.31 -8.59
CA GLU A 96 7.55 -13.22 -8.26
C GLU A 96 7.95 -11.94 -9.00
N ARG A 97 9.25 -11.61 -9.01
CA ARG A 97 9.78 -10.43 -9.71
C ARG A 97 9.54 -10.49 -11.21
N ASP A 98 9.54 -11.68 -11.80
CA ASP A 98 9.41 -11.90 -13.23
C ASP A 98 7.95 -12.18 -13.63
N GLY A 99 6.99 -12.05 -12.70
CA GLY A 99 5.56 -12.08 -13.00
C GLY A 99 5.01 -13.46 -13.37
N ILE A 100 5.68 -14.55 -12.98
CA ILE A 100 5.39 -15.88 -13.55
C ILE A 100 3.94 -16.38 -13.32
N TRP A 101 3.34 -16.02 -12.18
CA TRP A 101 1.95 -16.28 -11.84
C TRP A 101 1.26 -14.95 -11.52
N PRO A 102 0.67 -14.27 -12.51
CA PRO A 102 0.09 -12.93 -12.33
C PRO A 102 -1.12 -12.88 -11.39
N SER A 103 -1.85 -14.01 -11.26
CA SER A 103 -3.04 -14.15 -10.40
C SER A 103 -2.72 -14.50 -8.94
N GLU A 104 -1.47 -14.82 -8.63
CA GLU A 104 -1.07 -15.27 -7.30
C GLU A 104 -0.05 -14.30 -6.68
N ILE A 105 -0.10 -14.18 -5.36
CA ILE A 105 0.85 -13.38 -4.58
C ILE A 105 1.76 -14.31 -3.77
N LEU A 106 3.06 -14.00 -3.72
CA LEU A 106 4.01 -14.72 -2.89
C LEU A 106 3.80 -14.39 -1.40
N CYS A 107 3.41 -15.39 -0.61
CA CYS A 107 3.31 -15.25 0.84
C CYS A 107 4.65 -15.57 1.51
N GLU A 108 5.20 -14.62 2.25
CA GLU A 108 6.44 -14.76 3.02
C GLU A 108 6.33 -15.88 4.07
N THR A 109 5.28 -15.86 4.88
CA THR A 109 5.05 -16.83 5.97
C THR A 109 4.88 -18.27 5.48
N CYS A 110 4.20 -18.46 4.34
CA CYS A 110 3.97 -19.77 3.75
C CYS A 110 5.10 -20.23 2.81
N SER A 111 5.92 -19.28 2.33
CA SER A 111 6.91 -19.48 1.26
C SER A 111 6.30 -20.17 0.03
N LYS A 112 5.11 -19.70 -0.39
CA LYS A 112 4.31 -20.23 -1.50
C LYS A 112 3.47 -19.11 -2.14
N PHE A 113 3.12 -19.31 -3.40
CA PHE A 113 2.13 -18.49 -4.09
C PHE A 113 0.71 -18.89 -3.69
N HIS A 114 -0.13 -17.89 -3.49
CA HIS A 114 -1.53 -18.06 -3.14
C HIS A 114 -2.39 -17.04 -3.89
N LEU A 115 -3.63 -17.41 -4.19
CA LEU A 115 -4.64 -16.41 -4.54
C LEU A 115 -4.79 -15.41 -3.40
N PRO A 116 -4.86 -14.10 -3.71
CA PRO A 116 -5.14 -13.07 -2.72
C PRO A 116 -6.54 -13.28 -2.15
N ARG A 117 -6.66 -13.05 -0.84
CA ARG A 117 -7.97 -13.08 -0.18
C ARG A 117 -8.85 -11.99 -0.75
N ARG A 118 -10.08 -12.31 -1.14
CA ARG A 118 -11.08 -11.33 -1.55
C ARG A 118 -12.03 -10.96 -0.42
N ASP A 119 -12.25 -11.92 0.47
CA ASP A 119 -13.17 -11.81 1.60
C ASP A 119 -12.44 -11.99 2.93
N LYS A 120 -13.09 -11.50 4.00
CA LYS A 120 -12.58 -11.57 5.37
C LYS A 120 -12.75 -12.93 6.04
N THR A 121 -13.63 -13.75 5.49
CA THR A 121 -13.92 -15.10 5.97
C THR A 121 -13.12 -16.12 5.18
N TRP A 122 -12.30 -16.91 5.85
CA TRP A 122 -11.55 -17.97 5.18
C TRP A 122 -12.44 -19.19 4.93
N ASN A 123 -12.26 -19.82 3.77
CA ASN A 123 -12.90 -21.10 3.47
C ASN A 123 -12.08 -22.28 4.04
N LYS A 124 -12.62 -23.50 3.90
CA LYS A 124 -11.98 -24.75 4.37
C LYS A 124 -10.60 -25.04 3.77
N TYR A 125 -10.27 -24.44 2.63
CA TYR A 125 -8.98 -24.57 1.96
C TYR A 125 -7.97 -23.49 2.39
N GLU A 126 -8.46 -22.32 2.80
CA GLU A 126 -7.64 -21.20 3.26
C GLU A 126 -7.32 -21.30 4.76
N GLY A 127 -8.28 -21.71 5.58
CA GLY A 127 -8.13 -21.80 7.04
C GLY A 127 -6.87 -22.54 7.53
N PRO A 128 -6.44 -23.65 6.90
CA PRO A 128 -5.22 -24.37 7.28
C PRO A 128 -3.90 -23.69 6.89
N ARG A 129 -3.90 -22.61 6.09
CA ARG A 129 -2.65 -21.94 5.67
C ARG A 129 -1.88 -21.43 6.87
N ARG A 130 -0.54 -21.53 6.87
CA ARG A 130 0.29 -21.07 8.01
C ARG A 130 0.13 -19.57 8.30
N CYS A 131 -0.09 -18.76 7.27
CA CYS A 131 -0.37 -17.33 7.39
C CYS A 131 -1.74 -16.99 8.00
N ILE A 132 -2.62 -17.98 8.20
CA ILE A 132 -3.98 -17.84 8.73
C ILE A 132 -4.18 -18.65 10.02
N ARG A 133 -3.67 -19.90 10.04
CA ARG A 133 -3.66 -20.88 11.14
C ARG A 133 -4.95 -20.87 11.96
N TYR A 134 -6.07 -21.21 11.33
CA TYR A 134 -7.41 -21.27 11.94
C TYR A 134 -7.87 -19.98 12.65
N GLY A 135 -7.35 -18.82 12.25
CA GLY A 135 -7.71 -17.53 12.86
C GLY A 135 -6.93 -17.20 14.13
N ASN A 136 -5.76 -17.79 14.36
CA ASN A 136 -4.89 -17.37 15.46
C ASN A 136 -4.44 -15.91 15.22
N GLY A 137 -5.02 -14.98 15.98
CA GLY A 137 -5.14 -13.55 15.64
C GLY A 137 -3.84 -12.80 15.35
N ARG A 138 -2.71 -13.25 15.90
CA ARG A 138 -1.41 -12.55 15.75
C ARG A 138 -0.94 -12.40 14.31
N ALA A 139 -1.27 -13.33 13.41
CA ALA A 139 -0.87 -13.21 11.99
C ALA A 139 -1.80 -12.26 11.21
N LEU A 140 -3.06 -12.15 11.62
CA LEU A 140 -4.07 -11.28 10.99
C LEU A 140 -3.91 -9.81 11.41
N GLU A 141 -3.35 -9.55 12.60
CA GLU A 141 -3.10 -8.20 13.13
C GLU A 141 -2.31 -7.31 12.16
N TYR A 142 -1.41 -7.88 11.34
CA TYR A 142 -0.59 -7.14 10.38
C TYR A 142 -1.21 -7.03 8.98
N LEU A 143 -2.32 -7.74 8.73
CA LEU A 143 -2.99 -7.79 7.44
C LEU A 143 -4.16 -6.80 7.34
N GLU A 144 -4.77 -6.45 8.49
CA GLU A 144 -5.95 -5.59 8.55
C GLU A 144 -5.79 -4.45 9.57
N SER A 145 -5.79 -3.20 9.09
CA SER A 145 -5.76 -2.03 9.97
C SER A 145 -7.19 -1.70 10.44
N PRO A 146 -7.42 -1.48 11.75
CA PRO A 146 -8.69 -0.95 12.24
C PRO A 146 -8.90 0.53 11.88
N PHE A 147 -7.90 1.19 11.28
CA PHE A 147 -7.91 2.59 10.84
C PHE A 147 -8.06 2.73 9.32
N LEU A 148 -8.15 1.61 8.60
CA LEU A 148 -8.43 1.58 7.17
C LEU A 148 -9.84 1.02 6.90
N PRO A 149 -10.45 1.36 5.74
CA PRO A 149 -11.70 0.76 5.31
C PRO A 149 -11.59 -0.77 5.21
N ARG A 150 -12.72 -1.46 5.40
CA ARG A 150 -12.76 -2.92 5.52
C ARG A 150 -12.22 -3.65 4.29
N GLN A 151 -12.42 -3.10 3.10
CA GLN A 151 -11.94 -3.64 1.83
C GLN A 151 -10.42 -3.42 1.61
N VAL A 152 -9.77 -2.59 2.44
CA VAL A 152 -8.34 -2.31 2.34
C VAL A 152 -7.59 -3.23 3.29
N HIS A 153 -7.02 -4.29 2.75
CA HIS A 153 -6.14 -5.21 3.48
C HIS A 153 -4.98 -5.65 2.59
N PHE A 154 -3.90 -6.13 3.23
CA PHE A 154 -2.59 -6.29 2.58
C PHE A 154 -2.65 -7.07 1.26
N ASP A 155 -3.28 -8.25 1.25
CA ASP A 155 -3.32 -9.14 0.08
C ASP A 155 -3.95 -8.48 -1.16
N ILE A 156 -5.02 -7.70 -0.99
CA ILE A 156 -5.68 -7.02 -2.12
C ILE A 156 -4.80 -5.88 -2.63
N VAL A 157 -4.17 -5.12 -1.73
CA VAL A 157 -3.26 -4.04 -2.13
C VAL A 157 -2.02 -4.61 -2.83
N ALA A 158 -1.47 -5.72 -2.34
CA ALA A 158 -0.40 -6.46 -2.99
C ALA A 158 -0.80 -6.97 -4.38
N ALA A 159 -2.00 -7.55 -4.51
CA ALA A 159 -2.53 -8.06 -5.78
C ALA A 159 -2.76 -6.96 -6.81
N ILE A 160 -3.35 -5.82 -6.42
CA ILE A 160 -3.55 -4.65 -7.30
C ILE A 160 -2.20 -4.08 -7.73
N THR A 161 -1.26 -3.92 -6.79
CA THR A 161 0.09 -3.42 -7.10
C THR A 161 0.81 -4.34 -8.09
N ARG A 162 0.71 -5.66 -7.87
CA ARG A 162 1.27 -6.68 -8.78
C ARG A 162 0.60 -6.62 -10.16
N SER A 163 -0.72 -6.52 -10.20
CA SER A 163 -1.47 -6.46 -11.46
C SER A 163 -1.08 -5.25 -12.29
N TYR A 164 -0.92 -4.09 -11.65
CA TYR A 164 -0.42 -2.87 -12.30
C TYR A 164 1.03 -3.01 -12.77
N ARG A 165 1.92 -3.58 -11.94
CA ARG A 165 3.33 -3.76 -12.29
C ARG A 165 3.54 -4.61 -13.54
N PHE A 166 2.73 -5.65 -13.74
CA PHE A 166 2.85 -6.59 -14.87
C PHE A 166 1.80 -6.35 -15.95
N ASP A 167 1.05 -5.24 -15.89
CA ASP A 167 -0.01 -4.90 -16.84
C ASP A 167 -1.00 -6.05 -17.10
N SER A 168 -1.36 -6.79 -16.04
CA SER A 168 -2.14 -8.03 -16.18
C SER A 168 -3.66 -7.81 -16.20
N GLY A 169 -4.12 -6.65 -15.69
CA GLY A 169 -5.55 -6.32 -15.58
C GLY A 169 -6.38 -7.24 -14.66
N LEU A 170 -5.76 -8.15 -13.91
CA LEU A 170 -6.44 -9.15 -13.07
C LEU A 170 -7.05 -8.57 -11.79
N TYR A 171 -6.46 -7.49 -11.26
CA TYR A 171 -6.92 -6.85 -10.02
C TYR A 171 -7.00 -5.34 -10.22
N ASP A 172 -8.23 -4.84 -10.20
CA ASP A 172 -8.50 -3.43 -10.45
C ASP A 172 -8.49 -2.60 -9.15
N ILE A 173 -7.95 -1.38 -9.24
CA ILE A 173 -7.82 -0.47 -8.10
C ILE A 173 -9.17 0.01 -7.56
N SER A 174 -10.23 -0.01 -8.37
CA SER A 174 -11.59 0.30 -7.94
C SER A 174 -12.13 -0.66 -6.89
N SER A 175 -11.52 -1.84 -6.71
CA SER A 175 -11.84 -2.77 -5.62
C SER A 175 -11.64 -2.14 -4.23
N LEU A 176 -10.83 -1.08 -4.13
CA LEU A 176 -10.62 -0.34 -2.88
C LEU A 176 -11.67 0.74 -2.64
N PHE A 177 -12.49 1.07 -3.64
CA PHE A 177 -13.39 2.22 -3.58
C PHE A 177 -14.63 1.87 -2.76
N SER A 178 -15.12 2.82 -1.97
CA SER A 178 -16.38 2.65 -1.25
C SER A 178 -17.05 3.99 -0.97
N THR A 179 -18.35 3.93 -0.73
CA THR A 179 -19.12 5.09 -0.27
C THR A 179 -20.06 4.64 0.85
N ASP A 180 -19.78 5.09 2.07
CA ASP A 180 -20.62 4.84 3.23
C ASP A 180 -21.37 6.10 3.61
N LYS A 181 -22.63 5.97 4.06
CA LYS A 181 -23.43 7.10 4.56
C LYS A 181 -23.90 6.82 5.99
N TYR A 182 -23.75 7.83 6.85
CA TYR A 182 -24.18 7.83 8.24
C TYR A 182 -25.14 8.99 8.44
N ILE A 183 -26.33 8.73 8.99
CA ILE A 183 -27.40 9.73 9.14
C ILE A 183 -27.91 9.69 10.57
N ALA A 184 -28.05 10.86 11.19
CA ALA A 184 -28.67 11.05 12.50
C ALA A 184 -29.55 12.31 12.47
N GLY A 185 -30.85 12.13 12.21
CA GLY A 185 -31.77 13.24 11.98
C GLY A 185 -31.39 14.02 10.72
N ARG A 186 -30.99 15.29 10.88
CA ARG A 186 -30.54 16.16 9.77
C ARG A 186 -29.02 16.18 9.59
N ALA A 187 -28.28 15.64 10.56
CA ALA A 187 -26.83 15.47 10.46
C ALA A 187 -26.52 14.27 9.56
N ASN A 188 -25.54 14.42 8.67
CA ASN A 188 -25.02 13.31 7.87
C ASN A 188 -23.50 13.36 7.74
N ILE A 189 -22.91 12.17 7.64
CA ILE A 189 -21.51 11.95 7.28
C ILE A 189 -21.49 11.03 6.07
N THR A 190 -20.91 11.50 4.96
CA THR A 190 -20.63 10.65 3.80
C THR A 190 -19.13 10.36 3.75
N SER A 191 -18.75 9.09 3.74
CA SER A 191 -17.36 8.64 3.65
C SER A 191 -17.09 8.09 2.26
N ASN A 192 -16.34 8.82 1.45
CA ASN A 192 -15.91 8.39 0.12
C ASN A 192 -14.46 7.92 0.18
N VAL A 193 -14.22 6.71 -0.30
CA VAL A 193 -12.88 6.11 -0.40
C VAL A 193 -12.55 5.94 -1.88
N SER A 194 -11.38 6.43 -2.27
CA SER A 194 -10.82 6.25 -3.60
C SER A 194 -9.33 5.93 -3.48
N ALA A 195 -8.73 5.37 -4.53
CA ALA A 195 -7.33 5.00 -4.55
C ALA A 195 -6.74 5.20 -5.95
N ARG A 196 -5.41 5.32 -6.03
CA ARG A 196 -4.67 5.31 -7.29
C ARG A 196 -3.22 4.86 -7.11
N HIS A 197 -2.59 4.51 -8.22
CA HIS A 197 -1.16 4.23 -8.28
C HIS A 197 -0.33 5.52 -8.25
N TYR A 198 0.80 5.48 -7.53
CA TYR A 198 1.78 6.57 -7.49
C TYR A 198 3.18 5.99 -7.21
N LYS A 199 4.13 6.18 -8.14
CA LYS A 199 5.53 5.69 -8.03
C LYS A 199 5.66 4.20 -7.65
N GLY A 200 4.74 3.38 -8.16
CA GLY A 200 4.65 1.93 -7.88
C GLY A 200 3.96 1.55 -6.57
N SER A 201 3.54 2.53 -5.76
CA SER A 201 2.75 2.33 -4.54
C SER A 201 1.27 2.63 -4.78
N ILE A 202 0.41 2.22 -3.86
CA ILE A 202 -1.00 2.61 -3.85
C ILE A 202 -1.20 3.71 -2.81
N VAL A 203 -1.88 4.78 -3.21
CA VAL A 203 -2.30 5.84 -2.30
C VAL A 203 -3.81 5.80 -2.17
N LEU A 204 -4.28 5.72 -0.93
CA LEU A 204 -5.70 5.75 -0.55
C LEU A 204 -6.10 7.17 -0.15
N LYS A 205 -7.18 7.69 -0.73
CA LYS A 205 -7.83 8.95 -0.33
C LYS A 205 -9.15 8.62 0.36
N THR A 206 -9.35 9.16 1.56
CA THR A 206 -10.62 9.08 2.28
C THR A 206 -11.14 10.48 2.53
N GLU A 207 -12.37 10.75 2.10
CA GLU A 207 -13.09 12.01 2.30
C GLU A 207 -14.33 11.78 3.15
N LEU A 208 -14.36 12.40 4.33
CA LEU A 208 -15.54 12.46 5.18
C LEU A 208 -16.21 13.82 4.98
N VAL A 209 -17.37 13.83 4.33
CA VAL A 209 -18.19 15.03 4.16
C VAL A 209 -19.21 15.08 5.28
N LEU A 210 -19.05 16.02 6.19
CA LEU A 210 -19.89 16.24 7.36
C LEU A 210 -20.83 17.40 7.08
N SER A 211 -22.13 17.16 7.23
CA SER A 211 -23.15 18.18 7.06
C SER A 211 -24.08 18.19 8.28
N ALA A 212 -24.21 19.34 8.93
CA ALA A 212 -25.10 19.55 10.06
C ALA A 212 -26.54 19.89 9.63
N GLY A 213 -26.84 19.84 8.32
CA GLY A 213 -28.12 20.28 7.75
C GLY A 213 -28.17 21.80 7.53
N LYS A 214 -29.36 22.38 7.62
CA LYS A 214 -29.57 23.83 7.44
C LYS A 214 -29.05 24.63 8.63
N GLU A 215 -28.58 25.85 8.39
CA GLU A 215 -28.00 26.80 9.38
C GLU A 215 -28.81 26.90 10.68
N ALA A 216 -30.14 27.04 10.58
CA ALA A 216 -31.04 27.17 11.75
C ALA A 216 -30.98 26.00 12.76
N PHE A 217 -30.47 24.82 12.33
CA PHE A 217 -30.36 23.63 13.18
C PHE A 217 -28.91 23.14 13.29
N ALA A 218 -27.94 23.91 12.77
CA ALA A 218 -26.58 23.45 12.64
C ALA A 218 -25.96 23.14 14.00
N SER A 219 -26.06 24.05 14.98
CA SER A 219 -25.51 23.89 16.33
C SER A 219 -25.99 22.61 17.04
N GLU A 220 -27.29 22.34 17.04
CA GLU A 220 -27.87 21.12 17.65
C GLU A 220 -27.42 19.83 16.94
N ASN A 221 -27.10 19.93 15.66
CA ASN A 221 -26.67 18.79 14.86
C ASN A 221 -25.15 18.56 14.92
N VAL A 222 -24.35 19.53 15.42
CA VAL A 222 -22.90 19.34 15.62
C VAL A 222 -22.63 18.23 16.63
N GLU A 223 -23.36 18.18 17.74
CA GLU A 223 -23.22 17.12 18.74
C GLU A 223 -23.54 15.73 18.16
N LYS A 224 -24.52 15.66 17.26
CA LYS A 224 -24.86 14.43 16.53
C LYS A 224 -23.76 14.01 15.58
N LEU A 225 -23.12 14.96 14.88
CA LEU A 225 -21.94 14.69 14.04
C LEU A 225 -20.79 14.14 14.89
N GLN A 226 -20.49 14.76 16.03
CA GLN A 226 -19.44 14.30 16.94
C GLN A 226 -19.72 12.88 17.45
N SER A 227 -20.95 12.62 17.86
CA SER A 227 -21.38 11.28 18.30
C SER A 227 -21.23 10.25 17.19
N MET A 228 -21.59 10.59 15.94
CA MET A 228 -21.40 9.70 14.79
C MET A 228 -19.93 9.42 14.49
N LEU A 229 -19.05 10.43 14.56
CA LEU A 229 -17.61 10.21 14.38
C LEU A 229 -17.04 9.25 15.42
N GLN A 230 -17.50 9.34 16.67
CA GLN A 230 -17.02 8.51 17.78
C GLN A 230 -17.52 7.05 17.72
N LYS A 231 -18.57 6.74 16.94
CA LYS A 231 -19.10 5.37 16.81
C LYS A 231 -18.13 4.39 16.15
N SER A 232 -17.12 4.87 15.42
CA SER A 232 -16.19 4.00 14.72
C SER A 232 -14.78 4.56 14.67
N THR A 233 -13.79 3.71 14.91
CA THR A 233 -12.37 4.04 14.81
C THR A 233 -12.02 4.61 13.43
N LYS A 234 -12.63 4.11 12.35
CA LYS A 234 -12.39 4.59 10.98
C LYS A 234 -12.87 6.03 10.73
N LEU A 235 -13.90 6.48 11.47
CA LEU A 235 -14.47 7.81 11.33
C LEU A 235 -13.80 8.81 12.28
N GLN A 236 -13.49 8.37 13.50
CA GLN A 236 -12.88 9.21 14.52
C GLN A 236 -11.42 9.59 14.18
N ASN A 237 -10.69 8.66 13.56
CA ASN A 237 -9.25 8.75 13.38
C ASN A 237 -8.88 9.16 11.95
N VAL A 238 -7.89 10.04 11.82
CA VAL A 238 -7.19 10.28 10.55
C VAL A 238 -6.35 9.04 10.22
N CYS A 239 -5.54 8.64 11.20
CA CYS A 239 -4.71 7.45 11.26
C CYS A 239 -4.66 7.00 12.72
N GLN A 240 -3.97 5.91 13.03
CA GLN A 240 -3.79 5.44 14.41
C GLN A 240 -3.24 6.49 15.38
N HIS A 241 -2.49 7.47 14.89
CA HIS A 241 -1.75 8.44 15.68
C HIS A 241 -2.45 9.79 15.87
N VAL A 242 -3.48 10.08 15.07
CA VAL A 242 -4.12 11.40 15.00
C VAL A 242 -5.63 11.25 14.88
N LYS A 243 -6.38 11.91 15.78
CA LYS A 243 -7.85 12.02 15.73
C LYS A 243 -8.28 13.34 15.12
N TRP A 244 -9.40 13.36 14.40
CA TRP A 244 -9.94 14.60 13.81
C TRP A 244 -10.24 15.68 14.85
N ALA A 245 -10.77 15.28 16.01
CA ALA A 245 -11.10 16.19 17.11
C ALA A 245 -9.88 16.88 17.73
N GLU A 246 -8.68 16.35 17.52
CA GLU A 246 -7.43 16.91 18.06
C GLU A 246 -6.80 17.93 17.10
N VAL A 247 -7.11 17.85 15.79
CA VAL A 247 -6.50 18.71 14.75
C VAL A 247 -6.97 20.15 14.90
N LEU A 248 -8.30 20.36 14.90
CA LEU A 248 -8.94 21.65 15.08
C LEU A 248 -10.06 21.49 16.12
N PRO A 249 -9.75 21.57 17.43
CA PRO A 249 -10.71 21.26 18.47
C PRO A 249 -11.92 22.18 18.43
N PHE A 250 -11.78 23.43 17.95
CA PHE A 250 -12.91 24.36 17.83
C PHE A 250 -14.06 23.86 16.94
N ILE A 251 -13.87 22.82 16.13
CA ILE A 251 -14.95 22.26 15.31
C ILE A 251 -16.00 21.55 16.17
N PHE A 252 -15.59 20.87 17.25
CA PHE A 252 -16.48 20.04 18.10
C PHE A 252 -16.32 20.29 19.62
N LEU A 253 -15.22 20.91 20.04
CA LEU A 253 -14.82 21.16 21.42
C LEU A 253 -14.26 22.59 21.53
N PRO A 254 -15.05 23.64 21.25
CA PRO A 254 -14.62 25.05 21.22
C PRO A 254 -14.00 25.60 22.50
N GLN A 255 -14.29 24.96 23.64
CA GLN A 255 -13.73 25.26 24.94
C GLN A 255 -12.26 24.84 25.11
N LEU A 256 -11.75 23.95 24.26
CA LEU A 256 -10.38 23.46 24.35
C LEU A 256 -9.42 24.31 23.51
N PRO A 257 -8.21 24.63 24.02
CA PRO A 257 -7.19 25.28 23.21
C PRO A 257 -6.74 24.35 22.09
N THR A 258 -6.32 24.92 20.96
CA THR A 258 -5.71 24.15 19.86
C THR A 258 -4.43 23.48 20.36
N VAL A 259 -4.46 22.16 20.52
CA VAL A 259 -3.29 21.39 20.97
C VAL A 259 -2.43 21.08 19.75
N GLN A 260 -1.22 21.63 19.67
CA GLN A 260 -0.21 21.16 18.74
C GLN A 260 0.35 19.83 19.24
N LYS A 261 -0.16 18.68 18.76
CA LYS A 261 0.47 17.37 18.99
C LYS A 261 0.52 16.52 17.71
N SER A 262 1.60 15.73 17.63
CA SER A 262 2.04 14.71 16.64
C SER A 262 2.03 15.02 15.14
N GLY A 263 1.50 16.17 14.69
CA GLY A 263 1.57 16.60 13.28
C GLY A 263 2.31 17.92 13.09
N HIS A 264 3.18 17.99 12.09
CA HIS A 264 3.76 19.26 11.66
C HIS A 264 2.87 19.90 10.59
N SER A 265 2.63 21.19 10.76
CA SER A 265 2.09 22.02 9.69
C SER A 265 3.19 22.36 8.69
N CYS A 266 2.83 22.36 7.41
CA CYS A 266 3.72 22.73 6.32
C CYS A 266 3.59 24.14 5.75
N LEU A 267 2.48 24.82 5.99
CA LEU A 267 2.25 26.17 5.45
C LEU A 267 2.39 27.22 6.56
N GLY A 268 3.51 27.96 6.50
CA GLY A 268 3.66 29.29 7.07
C GLY A 268 3.98 29.37 8.57
N LYS A 269 5.12 30.01 8.87
CA LYS A 269 5.38 30.68 10.15
C LYS A 269 4.25 31.69 10.38
N HIS A 270 3.27 31.38 11.23
CA HIS A 270 2.55 32.46 11.89
C HIS A 270 3.38 32.87 13.10
N SER A 271 3.89 34.09 13.00
CA SER A 271 4.30 34.89 14.14
C SER A 271 3.27 34.71 15.26
N SER A 272 3.78 34.52 16.46
CA SER A 272 3.09 34.39 17.75
C SER A 272 2.29 35.66 18.14
N GLN A 273 1.57 36.27 17.20
CA GLN A 273 0.55 37.26 17.52
C GLN A 273 -0.67 36.49 18.04
N LYS A 274 -0.93 36.61 19.35
CA LYS A 274 -2.15 36.11 20.00
C LYS A 274 -3.36 36.60 19.18
N CYS A 275 -3.98 35.69 18.45
CA CYS A 275 -5.25 35.97 17.79
C CYS A 275 -6.28 36.27 18.88
N LYS A 276 -7.00 37.40 18.77
CA LYS A 276 -8.00 37.81 19.77
C LYS A 276 -9.32 37.02 19.68
N ILE A 277 -9.44 36.13 18.68
CA ILE A 277 -10.68 35.41 18.37
C ILE A 277 -10.71 34.09 19.14
N SER A 278 -11.77 33.85 19.91
CA SER A 278 -11.91 32.64 20.71
C SER A 278 -12.30 31.43 19.86
N GLY A 279 -12.05 30.22 20.37
CA GLY A 279 -12.53 28.98 19.74
C GLY A 279 -14.06 28.92 19.62
N GLN A 280 -14.78 29.53 20.57
CA GLN A 280 -16.23 29.65 20.54
C GLN A 280 -16.71 30.55 19.39
N ASP A 281 -16.03 31.66 19.13
CA ASP A 281 -16.36 32.55 18.01
C ASP A 281 -16.12 31.87 16.66
N LEU A 282 -15.02 31.11 16.55
CA LEU A 282 -14.71 30.30 15.37
C LEU A 282 -15.77 29.22 15.14
N HIS A 283 -16.18 28.50 16.19
CA HIS A 283 -17.21 27.47 16.14
C HIS A 283 -18.56 28.03 15.70
N THR A 284 -19.00 29.10 16.36
CA THR A 284 -20.25 29.79 16.04
C THR A 284 -20.22 30.28 14.59
N CYS A 285 -19.13 30.95 14.19
CA CYS A 285 -18.99 31.42 12.82
C CYS A 285 -19.06 30.26 11.82
N LEU A 286 -18.36 29.15 12.08
CA LEU A 286 -18.33 27.98 11.21
C LEU A 286 -19.71 27.39 10.92
N TRP A 287 -20.52 27.21 11.96
CA TRP A 287 -21.76 26.44 11.86
C TRP A 287 -23.01 27.30 11.67
N THR A 288 -23.01 28.53 12.20
CA THR A 288 -24.24 29.33 12.35
C THR A 288 -24.26 30.61 11.53
N HIS A 289 -23.17 31.00 10.87
CA HIS A 289 -23.17 32.18 10.03
C HIS A 289 -23.36 31.82 8.55
N SER A 290 -24.36 32.44 7.91
CA SER A 290 -24.54 32.46 6.46
C SER A 290 -23.30 32.99 5.75
N GLN A 291 -23.04 32.53 4.52
CA GLN A 291 -21.85 32.88 3.73
C GLN A 291 -21.62 34.40 3.62
N LYS A 292 -22.70 35.18 3.62
CA LYS A 292 -22.68 36.65 3.51
C LYS A 292 -22.01 37.32 4.71
N CYS A 293 -22.20 36.79 5.92
CA CYS A 293 -21.62 37.35 7.16
C CYS A 293 -20.08 37.26 7.20
N TRP A 294 -19.49 36.31 6.47
CA TRP A 294 -18.07 35.99 6.57
C TRP A 294 -17.15 37.00 5.87
N SER A 295 -17.66 37.73 4.88
CA SER A 295 -16.91 38.82 4.24
C SER A 295 -16.61 39.99 5.18
N ARG A 296 -17.31 40.07 6.32
CA ARG A 296 -17.23 41.16 7.30
C ARG A 296 -16.82 40.68 8.69
N CYS A 297 -16.45 39.41 8.82
CA CYS A 297 -16.18 38.75 10.10
C CYS A 297 -14.68 38.51 10.26
N ASP A 298 -14.08 38.99 11.34
CA ASP A 298 -12.66 38.78 11.66
C ASP A 298 -12.29 37.29 11.76
N ALA A 299 -13.24 36.42 12.13
CA ALA A 299 -13.05 34.98 12.21
C ALA A 299 -12.81 34.31 10.86
N TYR A 300 -13.24 34.94 9.75
CA TYR A 300 -13.12 34.35 8.41
C TYR A 300 -11.67 34.16 7.97
N SER A 301 -10.81 35.16 8.18
CA SER A 301 -9.39 35.07 7.82
C SER A 301 -8.73 33.90 8.54
N ARG A 302 -9.05 33.74 9.84
CA ARG A 302 -8.53 32.65 10.64
C ARG A 302 -9.06 31.28 10.20
N LEU A 303 -10.36 31.16 9.95
CA LEU A 303 -10.98 29.92 9.46
C LEU A 303 -10.44 29.54 8.08
N GLY A 304 -10.25 30.51 7.18
CA GLY A 304 -9.60 30.29 5.89
C GLY A 304 -8.20 29.72 6.03
N SER A 305 -7.37 30.34 6.88
CA SER A 305 -6.01 29.87 7.15
C SER A 305 -5.96 28.48 7.76
N ASP A 306 -6.76 28.20 8.80
CA ASP A 306 -6.73 26.92 9.50
C ASP A 306 -7.29 25.77 8.64
N LEU A 307 -8.31 26.03 7.81
CA LEU A 307 -8.96 25.03 6.95
C LEU A 307 -8.24 24.81 5.61
N GLN A 308 -7.45 25.76 5.12
CA GLN A 308 -6.64 25.54 3.91
C GLN A 308 -5.33 24.80 4.20
N ARG A 309 -4.98 24.65 5.48
CA ARG A 309 -3.73 24.06 5.94
C ARG A 309 -3.69 22.55 5.67
N LEU A 310 -2.63 22.13 4.99
CA LEU A 310 -2.27 20.71 4.88
C LEU A 310 -1.40 20.33 6.09
N TRP A 311 -1.64 19.13 6.62
CA TRP A 311 -0.95 18.58 7.76
C TRP A 311 -0.45 17.18 7.41
N SER A 312 0.60 16.74 8.10
CA SER A 312 1.14 15.39 7.95
C SER A 312 1.37 14.76 9.32
N CYS A 313 1.10 13.46 9.42
CA CYS A 313 1.41 12.68 10.61
C CYS A 313 2.92 12.47 10.73
N ASN A 314 3.49 12.68 11.93
CA ASN A 314 4.92 12.45 12.14
C ASN A 314 5.31 10.97 12.27
N MET A 315 4.34 10.06 12.34
CA MET A 315 4.55 8.64 12.67
C MET A 315 4.21 7.68 11.53
N CYS A 316 3.41 8.11 10.56
CA CYS A 316 3.01 7.28 9.42
C CYS A 316 2.82 8.13 8.17
N SER A 317 2.76 7.48 7.01
CA SER A 317 2.62 8.09 5.68
C SER A 317 1.18 8.58 5.42
N THR A 318 0.71 9.48 6.27
CA THR A 318 -0.64 10.05 6.21
C THR A 318 -0.58 11.58 6.17
N ASP A 319 -1.05 12.15 5.07
CA ASP A 319 -1.35 13.58 4.94
C ASP A 319 -2.85 13.80 5.15
N TYR A 320 -3.23 14.98 5.64
CA TYR A 320 -4.63 15.30 5.89
C TYR A 320 -4.93 16.80 5.89
N LYS A 321 -6.18 17.13 5.60
CA LYS A 321 -6.69 18.50 5.50
C LYS A 321 -8.16 18.54 5.89
N ILE A 322 -8.61 19.65 6.44
CA ILE A 322 -10.03 19.91 6.74
C ILE A 322 -10.48 21.11 5.92
N SER A 323 -11.29 20.89 4.89
CA SER A 323 -11.80 21.97 4.03
C SER A 323 -13.24 22.31 4.36
N LEU A 324 -13.68 23.52 4.02
CA LEU A 324 -15.08 23.93 4.06
C LEU A 324 -15.66 23.94 2.65
N SER A 325 -16.68 23.13 2.42
CA SER A 325 -17.49 23.14 1.21
C SER A 325 -18.81 23.87 1.51
N ARG A 326 -19.19 24.78 0.61
CA ARG A 326 -20.42 25.57 0.75
C ARG A 326 -21.28 25.30 -0.47
N LYS A 327 -22.53 24.89 -0.25
CA LYS A 327 -23.51 24.72 -1.33
C LYS A 327 -24.61 25.75 -1.18
N GLN A 328 -24.81 26.56 -2.20
CA GLN A 328 -25.99 27.40 -2.33
C GLN A 328 -27.16 26.53 -2.82
N GLY A 329 -28.13 26.28 -1.94
CA GLY A 329 -29.41 25.71 -2.31
C GLY A 329 -30.39 26.80 -2.75
N LYS A 330 -31.47 26.40 -3.45
CA LYS A 330 -32.55 27.31 -3.90
C LYS A 330 -33.22 28.11 -2.76
N SER A 331 -33.17 27.63 -1.51
CA SER A 331 -33.86 28.24 -0.37
C SER A 331 -33.04 28.29 0.94
N SER A 332 -31.84 27.71 0.98
CA SER A 332 -30.95 27.80 2.16
C SER A 332 -29.52 27.42 1.79
N GLU A 333 -28.56 28.13 2.37
CA GLU A 333 -27.14 27.78 2.32
C GLU A 333 -26.85 26.61 3.28
N THR A 334 -25.95 25.71 2.88
CA THR A 334 -25.46 24.66 3.77
C THR A 334 -23.94 24.66 3.79
N ASN A 335 -23.39 24.70 5.01
CA ASN A 335 -21.98 24.50 5.28
C ASN A 335 -21.73 23.00 5.45
N SER A 336 -20.70 22.48 4.81
CA SER A 336 -20.24 21.11 4.98
C SER A 336 -18.73 21.10 5.18
N LEU A 337 -18.27 20.41 6.21
CA LEU A 337 -16.85 20.18 6.41
C LEU A 337 -16.43 18.94 5.64
N VAL A 338 -15.28 19.02 4.99
CA VAL A 338 -14.69 17.90 4.25
C VAL A 338 -13.37 17.55 4.90
N PHE A 339 -13.35 16.43 5.61
CA PHE A 339 -12.13 15.90 6.21
C PHE A 339 -11.49 14.95 5.21
N THR A 340 -10.32 15.32 4.69
CA THR A 340 -9.62 14.54 3.68
C THR A 340 -8.34 13.98 4.28
N SER A 341 -8.11 12.69 4.09
CA SER A 341 -6.84 12.04 4.42
C SER A 341 -6.31 11.26 3.22
N TRP A 342 -5.00 11.27 3.05
CA TRP A 342 -4.27 10.51 2.06
C TRP A 342 -3.27 9.60 2.74
N LYS A 343 -3.34 8.31 2.47
CA LYS A 343 -2.50 7.27 3.09
C LYS A 343 -1.71 6.55 2.01
N ASN A 344 -0.39 6.55 2.11
CA ASN A 344 0.45 5.71 1.25
C ASN A 344 0.45 4.28 1.82
N LEU A 345 -0.09 3.33 1.06
CA LEU A 345 -0.18 1.91 1.41
C LEU A 345 1.05 1.11 0.96
N SER A 346 2.08 1.76 0.41
CA SER A 346 3.28 1.12 -0.14
C SER A 346 3.02 0.30 -1.41
N ARG A 347 4.06 -0.43 -1.83
CA ARG A 347 4.04 -1.43 -2.89
C ARG A 347 3.52 -2.80 -2.41
N CYS A 348 3.26 -2.94 -1.10
CA CYS A 348 2.79 -4.17 -0.44
C CYS A 348 3.55 -5.44 -0.85
N THR A 349 4.88 -5.38 -0.94
CA THR A 349 5.71 -6.58 -1.21
C THR A 349 5.95 -7.44 0.03
N SER A 350 5.84 -6.87 1.22
CA SER A 350 5.89 -7.57 2.51
C SER A 350 5.01 -6.83 3.52
N VAL A 351 4.39 -7.59 4.43
CA VAL A 351 3.57 -7.07 5.54
C VAL A 351 4.41 -6.26 6.54
N TYR A 352 5.72 -6.45 6.53
CA TYR A 352 6.67 -5.75 7.39
C TYR A 352 7.25 -4.49 6.74
N ASN A 353 6.79 -4.13 5.53
CA ASN A 353 7.20 -2.89 4.90
C ASN A 353 6.81 -1.70 5.78
N GLU A 354 7.75 -0.78 6.02
CA GLU A 354 7.58 0.32 6.97
C GLU A 354 6.34 1.18 6.70
N ASP A 355 6.07 1.50 5.43
CA ASP A 355 4.90 2.29 5.04
C ASP A 355 3.58 1.58 5.41
N TRP A 356 3.49 0.26 5.17
CA TRP A 356 2.31 -0.53 5.53
C TRP A 356 2.21 -0.72 7.05
N ALA A 357 3.29 -1.18 7.68
CA ALA A 357 3.36 -1.48 9.10
C ALA A 357 3.11 -0.25 9.97
N ALA A 358 3.50 0.95 9.52
CA ALA A 358 3.22 2.20 10.22
C ALA A 358 1.71 2.52 10.34
N HIS A 359 0.84 1.93 9.50
CA HIS A 359 -0.62 2.05 9.65
C HIS A 359 -1.22 1.02 10.63
N MET A 360 -0.39 0.12 11.17
CA MET A 360 -0.78 -1.02 12.02
C MET A 360 -0.24 -0.89 13.45
N ASN A 361 0.89 -0.21 13.63
CA ASN A 361 1.60 -0.12 14.90
C ASN A 361 1.04 0.97 15.80
N SER A 362 0.64 0.58 17.03
CA SER A 362 0.28 1.51 18.13
C SER A 362 1.50 2.08 18.86
N GLY A 363 2.67 1.47 18.67
CA GLY A 363 3.90 1.84 19.34
C GLY A 363 4.58 3.03 18.65
N LEU A 364 4.94 4.04 19.45
CA LEU A 364 5.86 5.10 19.08
C LEU A 364 7.19 4.47 18.63
N SER A 365 7.40 4.24 17.32
CA SER A 365 8.76 4.05 16.82
C SER A 365 9.45 5.41 16.95
N ALA A 366 10.21 5.58 18.02
CA ALA A 366 10.84 6.83 18.42
C ALA A 366 11.85 7.39 17.40
N HIS A 367 12.00 6.80 16.21
CA HIS A 367 13.14 7.01 15.31
C HIS A 367 12.80 7.29 13.84
N GLN A 368 11.56 7.61 13.49
CA GLN A 368 11.26 8.08 12.13
C GLN A 368 10.58 9.44 12.15
N LYS A 369 11.35 10.48 12.48
CA LYS A 369 11.08 11.79 11.85
C LYS A 369 11.29 11.59 10.36
N ARG A 370 10.21 11.40 9.58
CA ARG A 370 10.34 11.50 8.13
C ARG A 370 10.74 12.92 7.77
N GLY A 371 12.01 13.08 7.42
CA GLY A 371 12.40 14.08 6.46
C GLY A 371 11.88 13.70 5.07
N THR A 372 11.57 14.72 4.30
CA THR A 372 11.67 14.84 2.83
C THR A 372 10.49 14.56 1.88
N ASP A 373 9.45 13.78 2.18
CA ASP A 373 8.33 13.56 1.20
C ASP A 373 6.92 13.98 1.70
N LEU A 374 6.86 14.97 2.58
CA LEU A 374 5.66 15.42 3.33
C LEU A 374 4.44 15.88 2.50
N TYR A 375 4.48 15.80 1.16
CA TYR A 375 3.46 16.39 0.29
C TYR A 375 3.25 15.67 -1.03
N ASP A 376 4.09 14.69 -1.36
CA ASP A 376 4.05 14.01 -2.65
C ASP A 376 2.72 13.27 -2.83
N VAL A 377 2.17 12.75 -1.73
CA VAL A 377 0.98 11.91 -1.70
C VAL A 377 -0.29 12.72 -1.99
N ALA A 378 -0.51 13.82 -1.26
CA ALA A 378 -1.65 14.71 -1.48
C ALA A 378 -1.52 15.51 -2.78
N ARG A 379 -0.33 16.08 -3.09
CA ARG A 379 -0.12 16.88 -4.32
C ARG A 379 -0.29 16.07 -5.59
N SER A 380 0.20 14.83 -5.61
CA SER A 380 -0.03 13.99 -6.77
C SER A 380 -1.53 13.75 -6.98
N PHE A 381 -2.34 13.72 -5.91
CA PHE A 381 -3.78 13.41 -5.95
C PHE A 381 -4.60 14.61 -6.41
N GLU A 382 -4.24 15.81 -5.96
CA GLU A 382 -4.96 17.04 -6.28
C GLU A 382 -4.51 17.69 -7.61
N ASN A 383 -3.31 17.35 -8.12
CA ASN A 383 -2.76 17.95 -9.34
C ASN A 383 -2.12 16.90 -10.27
N PRO A 384 -2.92 16.10 -10.99
CA PRO A 384 -2.41 15.03 -11.86
C PRO A 384 -1.46 15.55 -12.95
N ALA A 385 -1.65 16.79 -13.42
CA ALA A 385 -0.79 17.43 -14.44
C ALA A 385 0.62 17.80 -13.94
N LYS A 386 0.82 17.98 -12.63
CA LYS A 386 2.16 18.22 -12.04
C LYS A 386 2.84 16.94 -11.54
N GLY A 387 2.16 15.79 -11.68
CA GLY A 387 2.70 14.45 -11.44
C GLY A 387 3.43 13.85 -12.65
N LEU A 388 3.59 14.61 -13.74
CA LEU A 388 4.52 14.35 -14.84
C LEU A 388 5.96 14.62 -14.36
N PHE A 389 6.42 13.85 -13.40
CA PHE A 389 7.80 13.40 -13.42
C PHE A 389 7.72 11.93 -13.79
N ASP A 390 7.70 11.69 -15.10
CA ASP A 390 8.13 10.42 -15.69
C ASP A 390 9.55 10.16 -15.16
N PHE A 391 9.65 9.51 -14.01
CA PHE A 391 10.85 8.77 -13.71
C PHE A 391 10.73 7.49 -14.52
N GLU A 392 11.28 7.56 -15.73
CA GLU A 392 11.72 6.41 -16.47
C GLU A 392 12.31 5.39 -15.50
N TYR A 393 11.68 4.23 -15.47
CA TYR A 393 12.18 3.06 -14.78
C TYR A 393 13.51 2.69 -15.44
N TYR A 394 14.63 3.11 -14.87
CA TYR A 394 15.92 2.49 -15.17
C TYR A 394 15.99 1.19 -14.35
N PRO A 395 15.87 0.00 -14.97
CA PRO A 395 16.28 -1.21 -14.28
C PRO A 395 17.78 -1.09 -14.02
N SER A 396 18.16 -1.03 -12.74
CA SER A 396 19.56 -1.20 -12.35
C SER A 396 20.02 -2.58 -12.80
N VAL A 397 21.07 -2.57 -13.62
CA VAL A 397 21.80 -3.72 -14.20
C VAL A 397 22.19 -4.75 -13.15
#